data_AF-A0AAX2G4Q3-F1
#
_entry.id   AF-A0AAX2G4Q3-F1
#
_cell.length_a   1.000
_cell.length_b   1.000
_cell.length_c   1.000
_cell.angle_alpha   90.00
_cell.angle_beta   90.00
_cell.angle_gamma   90.00
#
_symmetry.space_group_name_H-M   'P 1'
#
loop_
_entity.id
_entity.type
_entity.pdbx_description
1 polymer ?
#
loop_
_entity_poly.entity_id
_entity_poly.type
_entity_poly.pdbx_seq_one_letter_code
_entity_poly.pdbx_strand_id
1 'polypeptide(L)'
;MKALKVSLTVVVELALIYLFSLLVGWSFIETFFLGSLAIFAIMWLIIMSNHRNNITDHAISKTLTGVETGEIKPFQIVLTPSIMGTLSLVLVSFIITAIYYLPYFL
;
A
#
# COMPACT_ATOMS: atom_id res chain seq x y z
N MET A 1 5.34 1.96 20.49
CA MET A 1 4.21 2.49 19.69
C MET A 1 4.30 2.22 18.19
N LYS A 2 5.42 2.48 17.50
CA LYS A 2 5.53 2.26 16.05
C LYS A 2 5.35 0.79 15.63
N ALA A 3 6.04 -0.15 16.30
CA ALA A 3 5.91 -1.58 16.03
C ALA A 3 4.48 -2.12 16.23
N LEU A 4 3.78 -1.64 17.27
CA LEU A 4 2.37 -2.00 17.51
C LEU A 4 1.45 -1.57 16.34
N LYS A 5 1.70 -0.39 15.76
CA LYS A 5 0.93 0.08 14.59
C LYS A 5 1.20 -0.78 13.37
N VAL A 6 2.47 -1.16 13.14
CA VAL A 6 2.86 -2.07 12.06
C VAL A 6 2.17 -3.42 12.22
N SER A 7 2.25 -4.03 13.41
CA SER A 7 1.62 -5.34 13.66
C SER A 7 0.11 -5.29 13.51
N LEU A 8 -0.53 -4.19 13.96
CA LEU A 8 -1.97 -4.01 13.80
C LEU A 8 -2.36 -3.91 12.32
N THR A 9 -1.62 -3.14 11.52
CA THR A 9 -1.83 -3.06 10.06
C THR A 9 -1.75 -4.44 9.42
N VAL A 10 -0.71 -5.21 9.73
CA VAL A 10 -0.52 -6.57 9.19
C VAL A 10 -1.70 -7.48 9.55
N VAL A 11 -2.14 -7.48 10.81
CA VAL A 11 -3.26 -8.32 11.26
C VAL A 11 -4.57 -7.95 10.57
N VAL A 12 -4.86 -6.65 10.45
CA VAL A 12 -6.08 -6.17 9.79
C VAL A 12 -6.08 -6.52 8.30
N GLU A 13 -4.98 -6.26 7.60
CA GLU A 13 -4.86 -6.57 6.18
C GLU A 13 -4.95 -8.08 5.91
N LEU A 14 -4.28 -8.91 6.72
CA LEU A 14 -4.36 -10.36 6.61
C LEU A 14 -5.79 -10.87 6.84
N ALA A 15 -6.51 -10.31 7.81
CA ALA A 15 -7.91 -10.66 8.07
C ALA A 15 -8.82 -10.28 6.89
N LEU A 16 -8.64 -9.09 6.31
CA LEU A 16 -9.39 -8.65 5.14
C LEU A 16 -9.16 -9.57 3.93
N ILE A 17 -7.90 -9.89 3.67
CA ILE A 17 -7.50 -10.81 2.59
C ILE A 17 -8.12 -12.19 2.80
N TYR A 18 -8.04 -12.73 4.02
CA TYR A 18 -8.60 -14.04 4.35
C TYR A 18 -10.12 -14.07 4.16
N LEU A 19 -10.83 -13.05 4.65
CA LEU A 19 -12.27 -12.93 4.44
C LEU A 19 -12.62 -12.80 2.95
N PHE A 20 -11.86 -12.03 2.19
CA PHE A 20 -12.05 -11.91 0.74
C PHE A 20 -11.86 -13.27 0.04
N SER A 21 -10.82 -14.03 0.40
CA SER A 21 -10.59 -15.38 -0.12
C SER A 21 -11.79 -16.30 0.12
N LEU A 22 -12.35 -16.28 1.33
CA LEU A 22 -13.55 -17.06 1.67
C LEU A 22 -14.78 -16.64 0.86
N LEU A 23 -14.99 -15.34 0.68
CA LEU A 23 -16.16 -14.80 -0.03
C LEU A 23 -16.14 -15.11 -1.53
N VAL A 24 -14.96 -15.04 -2.15
CA VAL A 24 -14.81 -15.28 -3.60
C VAL A 24 -14.60 -16.77 -3.90
N GLY A 25 -14.21 -17.58 -2.90
CA GLY A 25 -13.89 -18.99 -3.08
C GLY A 25 -12.54 -19.22 -3.79
N TRP A 26 -11.66 -18.21 -3.78
CA TRP A 26 -10.32 -18.31 -4.34
C TRP A 26 -9.36 -18.97 -3.37
N SER A 27 -8.31 -19.60 -3.90
CA SER A 27 -7.24 -20.16 -3.08
C SER A 27 -6.62 -19.06 -2.22
N PHE A 28 -6.39 -19.39 -0.94
CA PHE A 28 -5.79 -18.43 -0.03
C PHE A 28 -4.41 -18.00 -0.51
N ILE A 29 -3.60 -18.90 -1.08
CA ILE A 29 -2.25 -18.57 -1.55
C ILE A 29 -2.27 -17.49 -2.65
N GLU A 30 -3.18 -17.62 -3.62
CA GLU A 30 -3.35 -16.69 -4.74
C GLU A 30 -3.86 -15.35 -4.23
N THR A 31 -4.89 -15.41 -3.38
CA THR A 31 -5.50 -14.22 -2.78
C THR A 31 -4.54 -13.49 -1.84
N PHE A 32 -3.65 -14.22 -1.17
CA PHE A 32 -2.70 -13.65 -0.22
C PHE A 32 -1.67 -12.77 -0.91
N PHE A 33 -1.07 -13.26 -2.00
CA PHE A 33 -0.14 -12.46 -2.78
C PHE A 33 -0.85 -11.32 -3.51
N LEU A 34 -1.90 -11.61 -4.28
CA LEU A 34 -2.60 -10.59 -5.07
C LEU A 34 -3.29 -9.54 -4.19
N GLY A 35 -3.87 -9.96 -3.07
CA GLY A 35 -4.54 -9.09 -2.12
C GLY A 35 -3.58 -8.15 -1.41
N SER A 36 -2.44 -8.65 -0.92
CA SER A 36 -1.41 -7.78 -0.31
C SER A 36 -0.84 -6.78 -1.33
N LEU A 37 -0.58 -7.22 -2.56
CA LEU A 37 -0.13 -6.34 -3.65
C LEU A 37 -1.19 -5.27 -3.99
N ALA A 38 -2.48 -5.66 -4.05
CA ALA A 38 -3.58 -4.74 -4.33
C ALA A 38 -3.74 -3.68 -3.23
N ILE A 39 -3.67 -4.07 -1.95
CA ILE A 39 -3.74 -3.13 -0.82
C ILE A 39 -2.59 -2.12 -0.91
N PHE A 40 -1.36 -2.60 -1.16
CA PHE A 40 -0.22 -1.72 -1.35
C PHE A 40 -0.41 -0.75 -2.52
N ALA A 41 -0.85 -1.26 -3.68
CA ALA A 41 -1.07 -0.44 -4.87
C ALA A 41 -2.15 0.63 -4.64
N ILE A 42 -3.28 0.28 -4.02
CA ILE A 42 -4.37 1.22 -3.71
C ILE A 42 -3.88 2.31 -2.76
N MET A 43 -3.19 1.92 -1.68
CA MET A 43 -2.63 2.89 -0.73
C MET A 43 -1.63 3.82 -1.40
N TRP A 44 -0.76 3.28 -2.26
CA TRP A 44 0.21 4.07 -3.01
C TRP A 44 -0.48 5.08 -3.94
N LEU A 45 -1.50 4.64 -4.68
CA LEU A 45 -2.28 5.50 -5.59
C LEU A 45 -2.98 6.63 -4.85
N ILE A 46 -3.55 6.37 -3.67
CA ILE A 46 -4.19 7.40 -2.83
C ILE A 46 -3.16 8.45 -2.41
N ILE A 47 -1.99 8.02 -1.95
CA ILE A 47 -0.93 8.93 -1.50
C ILE A 47 -0.39 9.77 -2.66
N MET A 48 -0.20 9.16 -3.82
CA MET A 48 0.20 9.86 -5.05
C MET A 48 -0.86 10.87 -5.51
N SER A 49 -2.14 10.49 -5.49
CA SER A 49 -3.26 11.37 -5.87
C SER A 49 -3.34 12.60 -4.96
N ASN A 50 -3.25 12.40 -3.64
CA ASN A 50 -3.26 13.51 -2.68
C ASN A 50 -2.06 14.42 -2.86
N HIS A 51 -0.87 13.86 -3.08
CA HIS A 51 0.33 14.64 -3.35
C HIS A 51 0.19 15.49 -4.61
N ARG A 52 -0.32 14.90 -5.70
CA ARG A 52 -0.57 15.63 -6.96
C ARG A 52 -1.56 16.76 -6.74
N ASN A 53 -2.68 16.51 -6.07
CA ASN A 53 -3.71 17.52 -5.83
C ASN A 53 -3.14 18.70 -5.03
N ASN A 54 -2.39 18.44 -3.95
CA ASN A 54 -1.75 19.49 -3.16
C ASN A 54 -0.79 20.36 -3.99
N ILE A 55 0.01 19.74 -4.87
CA ILE A 55 0.91 20.51 -5.76
C ILE A 55 0.11 21.36 -6.75
N THR A 56 -0.94 20.79 -7.33
CA THR A 56 -1.82 21.54 -8.25
C THR A 56 -2.45 22.73 -7.54
N ASP A 57 -2.92 22.57 -6.30
CA ASP A 57 -3.50 23.65 -5.51
C ASP A 57 -2.47 24.75 -5.21
N HIS A 58 -1.24 24.39 -4.82
CA HIS A 58 -0.15 25.35 -4.61
C HIS A 58 0.24 26.10 -5.89
N ALA A 59 0.30 25.41 -7.02
CA ALA A 59 0.63 26.00 -8.31
C ALA A 59 -0.48 26.97 -8.79
N ILE A 60 -1.75 26.59 -8.62
CA ILE A 60 -2.89 27.43 -8.96
C ILE A 60 -2.95 28.65 -8.05
N SER A 61 -2.77 28.50 -6.73
CA SER A 61 -2.81 29.64 -5.81
C SER A 61 -1.72 30.66 -6.14
N LYS A 62 -0.49 30.19 -6.39
CA LYS A 62 0.63 31.04 -6.77
C LYS A 62 0.36 31.76 -8.10
N THR A 63 -0.17 31.05 -9.10
CA THR A 63 -0.46 31.62 -10.42
C THR A 63 -1.59 32.65 -10.39
N LEU A 64 -2.69 32.38 -9.68
CA LEU A 64 -3.89 33.20 -9.72
C LEU A 64 -3.88 34.35 -8.71
N THR A 65 -3.27 34.14 -7.53
CA THR A 65 -3.31 35.12 -6.43
C THR A 65 -1.96 35.73 -6.11
N GLY A 66 -0.87 35.19 -6.67
CA GLY A 66 0.49 35.57 -6.28
C GLY A 66 0.92 35.10 -4.89
N VAL A 67 0.04 34.43 -4.14
CA VAL A 67 0.30 33.96 -2.77
C VAL A 67 0.91 32.56 -2.80
N GLU A 68 2.09 32.43 -2.19
CA GLU A 68 2.72 31.12 -1.95
C GLU A 68 2.04 30.43 -0.76
N THR A 69 1.34 29.33 -1.05
CA THR A 69 0.60 28.56 -0.03
C THR A 69 1.35 27.29 0.42
N GLY A 70 2.52 27.03 -0.14
CA GLY A 70 3.36 25.88 0.19
C GLY A 70 4.49 25.63 -0.82
N GLU A 71 5.40 24.73 -0.46
CA GLU A 71 6.53 24.32 -1.31
C GLU A 71 6.10 23.21 -2.29
N ILE A 72 6.44 23.36 -3.57
CA ILE A 72 6.26 22.31 -4.59
C ILE A 72 7.43 21.32 -4.48
N LYS A 73 7.18 20.13 -3.93
CA LYS A 73 8.19 19.08 -3.73
C LYS A 73 7.93 17.88 -4.64
N PRO A 74 8.95 17.15 -5.10
CA PRO A 74 8.75 15.86 -5.77
C PRO A 74 8.04 14.84 -4.89
N PHE A 75 7.37 13.88 -5.53
CA PHE A 75 6.72 12.78 -4.82
C PHE A 75 7.74 11.93 -4.07
N GLN A 76 7.50 11.72 -2.78
CA GLN A 76 8.30 10.86 -1.93
C GLN A 76 7.39 9.98 -1.08
N ILE A 77 7.64 8.68 -1.13
CA ILE A 77 6.96 7.74 -0.24
C ILE A 77 7.59 7.84 1.14
N VAL A 78 6.82 8.29 2.13
CA VAL A 78 7.25 8.29 3.53
C VAL A 78 6.92 6.94 4.14
N LEU A 79 7.93 6.25 4.69
CA LEU A 79 7.77 4.96 5.38
C LEU A 79 7.04 5.13 6.72
N THR A 80 5.73 5.35 6.64
CA THR A 80 4.85 5.33 7.80
C THR A 80 4.69 3.90 8.32
N PRO A 81 4.29 3.71 9.59
CA PRO A 81 4.01 2.37 10.12
C PRO A 81 3.03 1.55 9.27
N SER A 82 2.03 2.20 8.66
CA SER A 82 1.10 1.52 7.75
C SER A 82 1.79 1.05 6.47
N ILE A 83 2.56 1.92 5.80
CA ILE A 83 3.34 1.52 4.61
C ILE A 83 4.33 0.40 4.93
N MET A 84 5.02 0.48 6.08
CA MET A 84 5.92 -0.58 6.52
C MET A 84 5.18 -1.90 6.76
N GLY A 85 3.98 -1.86 7.35
CA GLY A 85 3.14 -3.04 7.56
C GLY A 85 2.75 -3.71 6.25
N THR A 86 2.17 -2.93 5.32
CA THR A 86 1.73 -3.45 4.02
C THR A 86 2.91 -3.95 3.19
N LEU A 87 4.04 -3.24 3.15
CA LEU A 87 5.25 -3.71 2.46
C LEU A 87 5.78 -5.02 3.06
N SER A 88 5.77 -5.15 4.39
CA SER A 88 6.16 -6.39 5.05
C SER A 88 5.24 -7.54 4.65
N LEU A 89 3.94 -7.28 4.55
CA LEU A 89 2.95 -8.27 4.13
C LEU A 89 3.16 -8.70 2.67
N VAL A 90 3.40 -7.76 1.76
CA VAL A 90 3.74 -8.04 0.34
C VAL A 90 5.00 -8.90 0.22
N LEU A 91 6.04 -8.59 1.01
CA LEU A 91 7.29 -9.34 0.96
C LEU A 91 7.09 -10.78 1.45
N VAL A 92 6.42 -10.94 2.60
CA VAL A 92 6.13 -12.26 3.19
C VAL A 92 5.21 -13.08 2.28
N SER A 93 4.17 -12.46 1.70
CA SER A 93 3.25 -13.14 0.79
C SER A 93 3.94 -13.60 -0.48
N PHE A 94 4.85 -12.79 -1.04
CA PHE A 94 5.67 -13.16 -2.18
C PHE A 94 6.57 -14.37 -1.88
N ILE A 95 7.30 -14.34 -0.76
CA ILE A 95 8.19 -15.45 -0.36
C ILE A 95 7.39 -16.75 -0.18
N ILE A 96 6.27 -16.70 0.55
CA ILE A 96 5.43 -17.88 0.81
C ILE A 96 4.87 -18.42 -0.51
N THR A 97 4.41 -17.55 -1.40
CA THR A 97 3.89 -17.94 -2.71
C THR A 97 4.97 -18.57 -3.59
N ALA A 98 6.17 -17.99 -3.61
CA ALA A 98 7.30 -18.53 -4.34
C ALA A 98 7.69 -19.94 -3.85
N ILE A 99 7.74 -20.14 -2.52
CA ILE A 99 8.01 -21.47 -1.94
C ILE A 99 6.89 -22.46 -2.29
N TYR A 100 5.64 -22.03 -2.19
CA TYR A 100 4.48 -22.88 -2.47
C TYR A 100 4.48 -23.39 -3.92
N TYR A 101 4.82 -22.53 -4.87
CA TYR A 101 4.83 -22.89 -6.29
C TYR A 101 6.17 -23.48 -6.77
N LEU A 102 7.25 -23.39 -5.98
CA LEU A 102 8.58 -23.90 -6.36
C LEU A 102 8.56 -25.36 -6.88
N PRO A 103 7.84 -26.32 -6.26
CA PRO A 103 7.83 -27.71 -6.72
C PRO A 103 7.22 -27.91 -8.11
N TYR A 104 6.45 -26.95 -8.63
CA TYR A 104 5.87 -27.03 -9.97
C TYR A 104 6.85 -26.60 -11.08
N PHE A 105 8.00 -26.04 -10.70
CA PHE A 105 9.05 -25.59 -11.63
C PHE A 105 10.31 -26.47 -11.62
N LEU A 106 10.37 -27.47 -10.74
CA LEU A 106 11.43 -28.47 -10.63
C LEU A 106 10.98 -29.78 -11.29
#